data_AF-A0A832DL06-F1
#
_entry.id   AF-A0A832DL06-F1
#
_cell.length_a   1.000
_cell.length_b   1.000
_cell.length_c   1.000
_cell.angle_alpha   90.00
_cell.angle_beta   90.00
_cell.angle_gamma   90.00
#
_symmetry.space_group_name_H-M   'P 1'
#
loop_
_entity.id
_entity.type
_entity.pdbx_description
1 polymer ?
#
loop_
_entity_poly.entity_id
_entity_poly.type
_entity_poly.pdbx_seq_one_letter_code
_entity_poly.pdbx_strand_id
1 'polypeptide(L)'
;MRGVAARRRTAHFGWIYGYESWRIEPGPPLPAFLEPLRARAAGLVGVEPEALAETLLTEYTPGAGIGWHRDAPMFGLVIGISLIAACRFRFRRGRAGRGGPEIVLAPRSVYVLDGAARWQWQHSIPPAKDLRYSITFRTLRSPSAGGPRTP
;
A
#
# COMPACT_ATOMS: atom_id res chain seq x y z
N MET A 1 -9.63 9.63 16.80
CA MET A 1 -10.74 9.83 15.84
C MET A 1 -11.71 8.68 16.01
N ARG A 2 -12.89 8.94 16.59
CA ARG A 2 -14.00 7.98 16.68
C ARG A 2 -14.94 8.20 15.48
N GLY A 3 -15.49 7.13 14.91
CA GLY A 3 -16.81 7.19 14.25
C GLY A 3 -16.91 7.29 12.73
N VAL A 4 -15.86 7.12 11.93
CA VAL A 4 -16.02 6.93 10.48
C VAL A 4 -15.82 5.46 10.16
N ALA A 5 -16.91 4.74 9.89
CA ALA A 5 -16.82 3.40 9.33
C ALA A 5 -15.98 3.46 8.05
N ALA A 6 -14.87 2.71 8.01
CA ALA A 6 -14.06 2.63 6.81
C ALA A 6 -14.93 2.04 5.69
N ARG A 7 -15.30 2.85 4.69
CA ARG A 7 -16.13 2.41 3.54
C ARG A 7 -15.40 1.44 2.60
N ARG A 8 -14.13 1.13 2.90
CA ARG A 8 -13.31 0.17 2.17
C ARG A 8 -13.21 -1.14 2.94
N ARG A 9 -13.18 -2.27 2.23
CA ARG A 9 -12.90 -3.60 2.80
C ARG A 9 -11.46 -4.00 2.46
N THR A 10 -10.79 -4.69 3.38
CA THR A 10 -9.44 -5.20 3.17
C THR A 10 -9.35 -6.66 3.57
N ALA A 11 -8.67 -7.46 2.74
CA ALA A 11 -8.20 -8.80 3.09
C ALA A 11 -6.66 -8.78 3.06
N HIS A 12 -6.03 -9.39 4.07
CA HIS A 12 -4.57 -9.43 4.23
C HIS A 12 -4.09 -10.87 4.21
N PHE A 13 -2.94 -11.12 3.58
CA PHE A 13 -2.32 -12.43 3.42
C PHE A 13 -0.81 -12.34 3.63
N GLY A 14 -0.20 -13.46 4.00
CA GLY A 14 1.22 -13.51 4.36
C GLY A 14 1.41 -12.96 5.77
N TRP A 15 2.27 -11.96 5.93
CA TRP A 15 2.54 -11.31 7.21
C TRP A 15 1.58 -10.14 7.44
N ILE A 16 0.83 -10.15 8.53
CA ILE A 16 -0.16 -9.12 8.85
C ILE A 16 0.36 -8.18 9.93
N TYR A 17 0.03 -6.90 9.79
CA TYR A 17 0.32 -5.90 10.83
C TYR A 17 -0.87 -5.77 11.80
N GLY A 18 -0.65 -6.19 13.03
CA GLY A 18 -1.59 -5.96 14.12
C GLY A 18 -1.60 -4.47 14.48
N TYR A 19 -2.61 -3.73 14.02
CA TYR A 19 -2.74 -2.30 14.33
C TYR A 19 -2.92 -2.01 15.84
N GLU A 20 -3.36 -3.01 16.60
CA GLU A 20 -3.49 -2.95 18.07
C GLU A 20 -2.20 -3.36 18.77
N SER A 21 -1.54 -4.42 18.31
CA SER A 21 -0.32 -4.97 18.92
C SER A 21 0.97 -4.29 18.47
N TRP A 22 0.92 -3.50 17.38
CA TRP A 22 2.07 -2.92 16.69
C TRP A 22 3.12 -3.96 16.27
N ARG A 23 2.71 -5.22 16.10
CA ARG A 23 3.55 -6.36 15.74
C ARG A 23 3.18 -6.91 14.36
N ILE A 24 4.15 -7.54 13.72
CA ILE A 24 3.90 -8.35 12.52
C ILE A 24 3.71 -9.79 12.97
N GLU A 25 2.62 -10.40 12.53
CA GLU A 25 2.25 -11.76 12.88
C GLU A 25 1.98 -12.55 11.59
N PRO A 26 2.16 -13.88 11.58
CA PRO A 26 1.73 -14.71 10.47
C PRO A 26 0.20 -14.58 10.28
N GLY A 27 -0.22 -14.32 9.06
CA GLY A 27 -1.61 -14.34 8.64
C GLY A 27 -1.91 -15.51 7.69
N PRO A 28 -3.12 -15.54 7.09
CA PRO A 28 -3.48 -16.57 6.13
C PRO A 28 -2.50 -16.61 4.94
N PRO A 29 -2.25 -17.80 4.36
CA PRO A 29 -1.36 -17.93 3.21
C PRO A 29 -1.90 -17.15 2.01
N LEU A 30 -1.01 -16.72 1.12
CA LEU A 30 -1.42 -16.09 -0.13
C LEU A 30 -2.22 -17.10 -0.98
N PRO A 31 -3.41 -16.72 -1.49
CA PRO A 31 -4.14 -17.59 -2.40
C PRO A 31 -3.31 -17.89 -3.66
N ALA A 32 -3.25 -19.16 -4.06
CA ALA A 32 -2.36 -19.63 -5.13
C ALA A 32 -2.53 -18.86 -6.46
N PHE A 33 -3.75 -18.38 -6.77
CA PHE A 33 -4.01 -17.61 -7.98
C PHE A 33 -3.30 -16.23 -8.01
N LEU A 34 -2.84 -15.73 -6.87
CA LEU A 34 -2.08 -14.48 -6.76
C LEU A 34 -0.56 -14.67 -6.83
N GLU A 35 -0.05 -15.91 -6.71
CA GLU A 35 1.38 -16.18 -6.76
C GLU A 35 2.04 -15.72 -8.08
N PRO A 36 1.44 -15.93 -9.27
CA PRO A 36 2.02 -15.41 -10.51
C PRO A 36 2.10 -13.87 -10.53
N LEU A 37 1.14 -13.20 -9.89
CA LEU A 37 1.14 -11.74 -9.80
C LEU A 37 2.22 -11.24 -8.84
N ARG A 38 2.40 -11.93 -7.70
CA ARG A 38 3.49 -11.70 -6.75
C ARG A 38 4.84 -11.84 -7.42
N ALA A 39 5.07 -12.91 -8.20
CA ALA A 39 6.31 -13.13 -8.92
C ALA A 39 6.63 -11.99 -9.90
N ARG A 40 5.64 -11.54 -10.67
CA ARG A 40 5.81 -10.39 -11.58
C ARG A 40 6.08 -9.08 -10.84
N ALA A 41 5.40 -8.85 -9.72
CA ALA A 41 5.61 -7.66 -8.90
C ALA A 41 7.01 -7.65 -8.28
N ALA A 42 7.50 -8.82 -7.84
CA ALA A 42 8.84 -8.99 -7.28
C ALA A 42 9.92 -8.74 -8.35
N GLY A 43 9.74 -9.30 -9.55
CA GLY A 43 10.63 -9.06 -10.69
C GLY A 43 10.72 -7.58 -11.10
N LEU A 44 9.64 -6.79 -10.95
CA LEU A 44 9.65 -5.35 -11.25
C LEU A 44 10.64 -4.57 -10.37
N VAL A 45 10.88 -5.02 -9.14
CA VAL A 45 11.75 -4.35 -8.17
C VAL A 45 13.02 -5.15 -7.84
N GLY A 46 13.27 -6.25 -8.56
CA GLY A 46 14.49 -7.04 -8.43
C GLY A 46 14.63 -7.76 -7.08
N VAL A 47 13.54 -8.27 -6.52
CA VAL A 47 13.55 -9.09 -5.29
C VAL A 47 12.95 -10.46 -5.54
N GLU A 48 13.25 -11.41 -4.66
CA GLU A 48 12.57 -12.71 -4.65
C GLU A 48 11.08 -12.55 -4.31
N PRO A 49 10.17 -13.35 -4.90
CA PRO A 49 8.74 -13.29 -4.59
C PRO A 49 8.46 -13.36 -3.08
N GLU A 50 9.17 -14.23 -2.37
CA GLU A 50 9.05 -14.50 -0.94
C GLU A 50 9.35 -13.26 -0.09
N ALA A 51 10.18 -12.33 -0.59
CA ALA A 51 10.49 -11.08 0.08
C ALA A 51 9.28 -10.14 0.17
N LEU A 52 8.29 -10.29 -0.72
CA LEU A 52 6.98 -9.64 -0.62
C LEU A 52 6.17 -10.35 0.48
N ALA A 53 6.49 -10.01 1.72
CA ALA A 53 5.99 -10.63 2.93
C ALA A 53 4.48 -10.49 3.13
N GLU A 54 3.87 -9.40 2.66
CA GLU A 54 2.44 -9.17 2.82
C GLU A 54 1.76 -8.83 1.50
N THR A 55 0.54 -9.32 1.35
CA THR A 55 -0.37 -8.94 0.27
C THR A 55 -1.69 -8.42 0.82
N LEU A 56 -2.11 -7.24 0.38
CA LEU A 56 -3.37 -6.62 0.76
C LEU A 56 -4.28 -6.50 -0.46
N LEU A 57 -5.46 -7.08 -0.37
CA LEU A 57 -6.55 -6.84 -1.31
C LEU A 57 -7.45 -5.78 -0.71
N THR A 58 -7.64 -4.68 -1.42
CA THR A 58 -8.50 -3.58 -0.95
C THR A 58 -9.60 -3.32 -1.95
N GLU A 59 -10.83 -3.35 -1.49
CA GLU A 59 -12.01 -2.92 -2.24
C GLU A 59 -12.41 -1.52 -1.83
N TYR A 60 -12.60 -0.66 -2.82
CA TYR A 60 -13.16 0.68 -2.69
C TYR A 60 -14.50 0.71 -3.43
N THR A 61 -15.59 0.67 -2.68
CA THR A 61 -16.93 0.96 -3.21
C THR A 61 -17.06 2.45 -3.52
N PRO A 62 -18.04 2.88 -4.36
CA PRO A 62 -18.32 4.30 -4.55
C PRO A 62 -18.43 5.08 -3.23
N GLY A 63 -17.71 6.19 -3.14
CA GLY A 63 -17.58 7.01 -1.93
C GLY A 63 -16.48 6.56 -0.96
N ALA A 64 -15.86 5.39 -1.15
CA ALA A 64 -14.76 4.91 -0.32
C ALA A 64 -13.43 5.54 -0.73
N GLY A 65 -12.60 5.89 0.24
CA GLY A 65 -11.26 6.44 0.01
C GLY A 65 -10.31 6.10 1.15
N ILE A 66 -9.11 6.68 1.09
CA ILE A 66 -8.14 6.64 2.18
C ILE A 66 -7.54 8.03 2.34
N GLY A 67 -7.67 8.57 3.56
CA GLY A 67 -7.08 9.85 3.91
C GLY A 67 -5.54 9.81 3.83
N TRP A 68 -4.93 10.96 4.06
CA TRP A 68 -3.48 11.10 4.03
C TRP A 68 -2.80 10.20 5.06
N HIS A 69 -1.91 9.33 4.59
CA HIS A 69 -1.17 8.40 5.44
C HIS A 69 0.16 8.00 4.78
N ARG A 70 0.99 7.29 5.54
CA ARG A 70 2.10 6.48 5.04
C ARG A 70 1.78 5.02 5.33
N ASP A 71 2.27 4.11 4.51
CA ASP A 71 2.25 2.69 4.84
C ASP A 71 2.96 2.41 6.17
N ALA A 72 2.50 1.38 6.87
CA ALA A 72 2.99 1.01 8.20
C ALA A 72 4.53 0.87 8.17
N PRO A 73 5.25 1.45 9.16
CA PRO A 73 6.71 1.60 9.09
C PRO A 73 7.49 0.27 9.17
N MET A 74 6.79 -0.81 9.50
CA MET A 74 7.27 -2.19 9.56
C MET A 74 7.56 -2.75 8.16
N PHE A 75 6.98 -2.15 7.12
CA PHE A 75 7.17 -2.57 5.75
C PHE A 75 8.10 -1.63 4.99
N GLY A 76 8.93 -2.19 4.11
CA GLY A 76 9.85 -1.49 3.24
C GLY A 76 9.19 -1.03 1.96
N LEU A 77 9.51 -1.71 0.85
CA LEU A 77 8.96 -1.46 -0.48
C LEU A 77 7.46 -1.68 -0.48
N VAL A 78 6.74 -0.86 -1.25
CA VAL A 78 5.29 -1.00 -1.45
C VAL A 78 5.01 -1.00 -2.95
N ILE A 79 4.36 -2.04 -3.44
CA ILE A 79 3.98 -2.19 -4.85
C ILE A 79 2.46 -2.27 -4.91
N GLY A 80 1.81 -1.31 -5.56
CA GLY A 80 0.36 -1.31 -5.70
C GLY A 80 -0.07 -1.51 -7.14
N ILE A 81 -1.06 -2.38 -7.34
CA ILE A 81 -1.66 -2.70 -8.64
C ILE A 81 -3.12 -2.26 -8.60
N SER A 82 -3.52 -1.41 -9.54
CA SER A 82 -4.90 -0.89 -9.63
C SER A 82 -5.75 -1.76 -10.54
N LEU A 83 -7.00 -2.02 -10.18
CA LEU A 83 -7.93 -2.88 -10.92
C LEU A 83 -9.32 -2.23 -11.03
N ILE A 84 -10.04 -2.60 -12.09
CA ILE A 84 -11.39 -2.15 -12.44
C ILE A 84 -11.46 -0.66 -12.81
N ALA A 85 -11.56 0.24 -11.83
CA ALA A 85 -11.69 1.67 -12.08
C ALA A 85 -10.37 2.43 -11.83
N ALA A 86 -10.16 3.48 -12.62
CA ALA A 86 -9.04 4.40 -12.39
C ALA A 86 -9.21 5.16 -11.08
N CYS A 87 -8.11 5.58 -10.45
CA CYS A 87 -8.18 6.50 -9.32
C CYS A 87 -7.10 7.57 -9.36
N ARG A 88 -7.40 8.69 -8.71
CA ARG A 88 -6.41 9.72 -8.44
C ARG A 88 -5.61 9.37 -7.20
N PHE A 89 -4.30 9.25 -7.34
CA PHE A 89 -3.36 8.97 -6.27
C PHE A 89 -2.53 10.21 -5.98
N ARG A 90 -2.70 10.75 -4.78
CA ARG A 90 -2.20 12.09 -4.44
C ARG A 90 -1.08 11.97 -3.45
N PHE A 91 -0.07 12.82 -3.57
CA PHE A 91 1.05 12.89 -2.64
C PHE A 91 1.11 14.24 -1.93
N ARG A 92 1.68 14.26 -0.72
CA ARG A 92 2.07 15.49 -0.02
C ARG A 92 3.28 15.25 0.88
N ARG A 93 4.10 16.27 1.10
CA ARG A 93 5.26 16.21 2.00
C ARG A 93 4.93 16.89 3.34
N GLY A 94 4.98 16.16 4.45
CA GLY A 94 4.66 16.69 5.79
C GLY A 94 3.16 16.93 6.05
N ARG A 95 2.80 17.25 7.30
CA ARG A 95 1.39 17.38 7.76
C ARG A 95 0.74 18.71 7.32
N ALA A 96 1.54 19.76 7.20
CA ALA A 96 1.16 21.11 6.73
C ALA A 96 1.61 21.39 5.27
N GLY A 97 2.09 20.37 4.56
CA GLY A 97 2.61 20.52 3.21
C GLY A 97 1.57 21.04 2.21
N ARG A 98 2.01 21.97 1.35
CA ARG A 98 1.30 22.31 0.10
C ARG A 98 1.23 21.05 -0.78
N GLY A 99 0.16 20.91 -1.56
CA GLY A 99 -0.12 19.71 -2.36
C GLY A 99 1.08 19.26 -3.20
N GLY A 100 1.29 17.94 -3.29
CA GLY A 100 2.33 17.31 -4.11
C GLY A 100 1.80 16.83 -5.46
N PRO A 101 2.56 15.98 -6.16
CA PRO A 101 2.10 15.41 -7.42
C PRO A 101 0.82 14.58 -7.22
N GLU A 102 -0.02 14.58 -8.25
CA GLU A 102 -1.19 13.71 -8.36
C GLU A 102 -1.03 12.87 -9.63
N ILE A 103 -1.26 11.57 -9.51
CA ILE A 103 -1.11 10.61 -10.61
C ILE A 103 -2.45 9.90 -10.80
N VAL A 104 -2.85 9.67 -12.05
CA VAL A 104 -3.97 8.78 -12.34
C VAL A 104 -3.44 7.35 -12.45
N LEU A 105 -3.89 6.49 -11.55
CA LEU A 105 -3.64 5.06 -11.64
C LEU A 105 -4.73 4.43 -12.51
N ALA A 106 -4.39 4.11 -13.76
CA ALA A 106 -5.28 3.43 -14.68
C ALA A 106 -5.55 1.97 -14.23
N PRO A 107 -6.65 1.35 -14.68
CA PRO A 107 -6.84 -0.08 -14.48
C PRO A 107 -5.67 -0.87 -15.06
N ARG A 108 -5.22 -1.88 -14.32
CA ARG A 108 -4.04 -2.73 -14.63
C ARG A 108 -2.69 -1.98 -14.63
N SER A 109 -2.62 -0.77 -14.09
CA SER A 109 -1.34 -0.09 -13.84
C SER A 109 -0.69 -0.56 -12.53
N VAL A 110 0.63 -0.47 -12.46
CA VAL A 110 1.42 -0.72 -11.25
C VAL A 110 2.16 0.55 -10.83
N TYR A 111 2.31 0.75 -9.52
CA TYR A 111 3.20 1.75 -8.95
C TYR A 111 4.10 1.13 -7.89
N VAL A 112 5.28 1.73 -7.68
CA VAL A 112 6.22 1.36 -6.62
C VAL A 112 6.48 2.59 -5.76
N LEU A 113 6.39 2.43 -4.44
CA LEU A 113 6.86 3.41 -3.47
C LEU A 113 8.13 2.87 -2.81
N ASP A 114 9.22 3.57 -3.06
CA ASP A 114 10.52 3.38 -2.41
C ASP A 114 11.15 4.75 -2.08
N GLY A 115 12.27 4.73 -1.33
CA GLY A 115 13.08 5.89 -1.02
C GLY A 115 12.26 7.06 -0.47
N ALA A 116 12.45 8.25 -1.02
CA ALA A 116 11.74 9.44 -0.55
C ALA A 116 10.21 9.26 -0.63
N ALA A 117 9.68 8.71 -1.72
CA ALA A 117 8.24 8.54 -1.91
C ALA A 117 7.60 7.64 -0.85
N ARG A 118 8.33 6.62 -0.37
CA ARG A 118 7.90 5.73 0.71
C ARG A 118 7.98 6.37 2.10
N TRP A 119 9.03 7.13 2.37
CA TRP A 119 9.40 7.53 3.74
C TRP A 119 9.06 8.98 4.09
N GLN A 120 9.17 9.90 3.14
CA GLN A 120 9.03 11.34 3.36
C GLN A 120 7.65 11.89 2.93
N TRP A 121 6.93 11.14 2.10
CA TRP A 121 5.65 11.58 1.53
C TRP A 121 4.49 10.78 2.12
N GLN A 122 3.38 11.47 2.38
CA GLN A 122 2.09 10.83 2.59
C GLN A 122 1.36 10.72 1.25
N HIS A 123 0.49 9.73 1.15
CA HIS A 123 -0.40 9.58 0.01
C HIS A 123 -1.86 9.44 0.44
N SER A 124 -2.78 9.72 -0.49
CA SER A 124 -4.21 9.55 -0.29
C SER A 124 -4.90 9.15 -1.60
N ILE A 125 -6.06 8.50 -1.45
CA ILE A 125 -6.99 8.27 -2.56
C ILE A 125 -8.31 8.93 -2.14
N PRO A 126 -8.81 9.94 -2.89
CA PRO A 126 -10.09 10.57 -2.61
C PRO A 126 -11.24 9.55 -2.78
N PRO A 127 -12.45 9.85 -2.31
CA PRO A 127 -13.61 9.00 -2.53
C PRO A 127 -13.74 8.52 -3.99
N ALA A 128 -13.75 7.21 -4.18
CA ALA A 128 -13.90 6.60 -5.50
C ALA A 128 -15.27 6.92 -6.09
N LYS A 129 -15.33 7.12 -7.41
CA LYS A 129 -16.60 7.31 -8.12
C LYS A 129 -17.26 5.96 -8.45
N ASP A 130 -16.43 5.00 -8.84
CA ASP A 130 -16.81 3.67 -9.26
C ASP A 130 -16.12 2.60 -8.40
N LEU A 131 -16.57 1.34 -8.51
CA LEU A 131 -15.94 0.21 -7.84
C LEU A 131 -14.49 0.06 -8.29
N ARG A 132 -13.56 0.06 -7.33
CA ARG A 132 -12.13 -0.15 -7.56
C ARG A 132 -11.59 -1.23 -6.64
N TYR A 133 -10.71 -2.05 -7.18
CA TYR A 133 -9.86 -2.92 -6.36
C TYR A 133 -8.40 -2.49 -6.48
N SER A 134 -7.62 -2.80 -5.45
CA SER A 134 -6.17 -2.83 -5.56
C SER A 134 -5.58 -4.03 -4.85
N ILE A 135 -4.46 -4.51 -5.40
CA ILE A 135 -3.60 -5.51 -4.78
C ILE A 135 -2.30 -4.80 -4.43
N THR A 136 -1.92 -4.84 -3.15
CA THR A 136 -0.69 -4.21 -2.67
C THR A 136 0.23 -5.27 -2.10
N PHE A 137 1.45 -5.35 -2.62
CA PHE A 137 2.53 -6.18 -2.08
C PHE A 137 3.50 -5.33 -1.27
N ARG A 138 3.98 -5.85 -0.15
CA ARG A 138 4.95 -5.15 0.69
C ARG A 138 6.07 -6.05 1.16
N THR A 139 7.30 -5.54 1.18
CA THR A 139 8.41 -6.22 1.85
C THR A 139 8.44 -5.87 3.33
N LEU A 140 9.06 -6.70 4.16
CA LEU A 140 9.47 -6.26 5.50
C LEU A 140 10.54 -5.18 5.39
N ARG A 141 10.53 -4.25 6.33
CA ARG A 141 11.60 -3.25 6.43
C ARG A 141 12.90 -3.95 6.81
N SER A 142 13.90 -3.87 5.94
CA SER A 142 15.26 -4.29 6.30
C SER A 142 15.91 -3.23 7.22
N PRO A 143 16.61 -3.62 8.30
CA PRO A 143 17.30 -2.70 9.20
C PRO A 143 18.38 -1.84 8.51
N SER A 144 18.90 -2.29 7.37
CA SER A 144 19.96 -1.65 6.59
C SER A 144 19.49 -0.58 5.59
N ALA A 145 18.19 -0.45 5.34
CA ALA A 145 17.65 0.59 4.47
C ALA A 145 17.40 1.88 5.28
N GLY A 146 18.37 2.79 5.24
CA GLY A 146 18.42 4.06 5.97
C GLY A 146 17.15 4.92 5.84
N GLY A 147 16.33 4.88 6.88
CA GLY A 147 15.48 6.01 7.25
C GLY A 147 16.21 6.82 8.33
N PRO A 148 16.13 8.16 8.33
CA PRO A 148 16.81 8.94 9.35
C PRO A 148 16.36 8.49 10.74
N ARG A 149 17.34 8.17 11.58
CA ARG A 149 17.16 8.14 13.04
C ARG A 149 16.88 9.58 13.43
N THR A 150 15.62 9.92 13.70
CA THR A 150 15.28 11.20 14.31
C THR A 150 15.90 11.23 15.72
N PRO A 151 16.55 12.33 16.14
CA PRO A 151 17.07 12.48 17.50
C PRO A 151 15.97 12.39 18.56
#